data_AF-A0A7X7YJX3-F1
#
_entry.id   AF-A0A7X7YJX3-F1
#
_cell.length_a   1.000
_cell.length_b   1.000
_cell.length_c   1.000
_cell.angle_alpha   90.00
_cell.angle_beta   90.00
_cell.angle_gamma   90.00
#
_symmetry.space_group_name_H-M   'P 1'
#
loop_
_entity.id
_entity.type
_entity.pdbx_description
1 polymer ?
#
loop_
_entity_poly.entity_id
_entity_poly.type
_entity_poly.pdbx_seq_one_letter_code
_entity_poly.pdbx_strand_id
1 'polypeptide(L)'
;MIHPEWDILKVVLVAVLGVGLGRFCSRNGRTALILGYILPLTTLVVLTLGRCGWFGSPNGWLGGIFFGQPRFLALSLVIPAGLMTLLPFLPHRIERIATVVVLLGLIACFSIYPVLAPALIRSDLLHTPNQTDPLGVCLQTRPWTCGPAAAVTALNELGLQAHEGRIATLASSAPIIGTLPWDLCNALDRQYGPQGL
;
A
#
# COMPACT_ATOMS: atom_id res chain seq x y z
N MET A 1 -17.64 0.73 4.64
CA MET A 1 -17.48 -0.02 3.37
C MET A 1 -16.26 0.55 2.66
N ILE A 2 -15.29 -0.29 2.30
CA ILE A 2 -14.18 0.11 1.42
C ILE A 2 -14.76 0.12 0.00
N HIS A 3 -14.77 1.29 -0.64
CA HIS A 3 -15.25 1.47 -2.00
C HIS A 3 -14.03 1.50 -2.94
N PRO A 4 -13.66 0.35 -3.53
CA PRO A 4 -12.43 0.23 -4.31
C PRO A 4 -12.40 1.18 -5.52
N GLU A 5 -13.56 1.52 -6.08
CA GLU A 5 -13.70 2.48 -7.17
C GLU A 5 -13.14 3.87 -6.82
N TRP A 6 -13.33 4.34 -5.58
CA TRP A 6 -12.84 5.64 -5.14
C TRP A 6 -11.33 5.63 -4.90
N ASP A 7 -10.79 4.51 -4.42
CA ASP A 7 -9.35 4.41 -4.14
C ASP A 7 -8.54 4.27 -5.43
N ILE A 8 -9.05 3.55 -6.42
CA ILE A 8 -8.47 3.51 -7.77
C ILE A 8 -8.52 4.90 -8.42
N LEU A 9 -9.66 5.60 -8.32
CA LEU A 9 -9.79 6.96 -8.85
C LEU A 9 -8.76 7.92 -8.23
N LYS A 10 -8.55 7.85 -6.91
CA LYS A 10 -7.51 8.65 -6.22
C LYS A 10 -6.12 8.32 -6.76
N VAL A 11 -5.78 7.03 -6.89
CA VAL A 11 -4.47 6.59 -7.42
C VAL A 11 -4.25 7.10 -8.84
N VAL A 12 -5.25 6.97 -9.72
CA VAL A 12 -5.15 7.44 -11.10
C VAL A 12 -5.01 8.97 -11.16
N LEU A 13 -5.81 9.70 -10.38
CA LEU A 13 -5.74 11.16 -10.31
C LEU A 13 -4.36 11.63 -9.85
N VAL A 14 -3.83 11.02 -8.78
CA VAL A 14 -2.51 11.35 -8.23
C VAL A 14 -1.39 10.99 -9.22
N ALA A 15 -1.50 9.87 -9.95
CA ALA A 15 -0.57 9.51 -11.00
C ALA A 15 -0.55 10.52 -12.15
N VAL A 16 -1.73 10.99 -12.58
CA VAL A 16 -1.85 12.05 -13.61
C VAL A 16 -1.22 13.35 -13.13
N LEU A 17 -1.43 13.73 -11.86
CA LEU A 17 -0.77 14.88 -11.25
C LEU A 17 0.75 14.72 -11.22
N GLY A 18 1.25 13.52 -10.89
CA GLY A 18 2.69 13.21 -10.92
C GLY A 18 3.29 13.37 -12.32
N VAL A 19 2.59 12.88 -13.35
CA VAL A 19 2.99 13.09 -14.75
C VAL A 19 3.01 14.58 -15.13
N GLY A 20 1.97 15.33 -14.73
CA GLY A 20 1.86 16.76 -14.97
C GLY A 20 2.99 17.55 -14.30
N LEU A 21 3.26 17.28 -13.03
CA LEU A 21 4.36 17.87 -12.26
C LEU A 21 5.72 17.55 -12.89
N GLY A 22 5.97 16.29 -13.25
CA GLY A 22 7.22 15.90 -13.88
C GLY A 22 7.44 16.60 -15.22
N ARG A 23 6.39 16.72 -16.04
CA ARG A 23 6.43 17.48 -17.29
C ARG A 23 6.64 18.98 -17.06
N PHE A 24 5.97 19.57 -16.08
CA PHE A 24 6.13 20.99 -15.74
C PHE A 24 7.58 21.28 -15.31
N CYS A 25 8.11 20.48 -14.38
CA CYS A 25 9.49 20.57 -13.91
C CYS A 25 10.51 20.41 -15.05
N SER A 26 10.24 19.54 -16.02
CA SER A 26 11.12 19.35 -17.18
C SER A 26 11.21 20.57 -18.12
N ARG A 27 10.18 21.42 -18.15
CA ARG A 27 10.09 22.56 -19.10
C ARG A 27 10.57 23.88 -18.50
N ASN A 28 10.51 24.04 -17.18
CA ASN A 28 10.63 25.36 -16.54
C ASN A 28 12.06 25.71 -16.06
N GLY A 29 13.09 25.12 -16.70
CA GLY A 29 14.50 25.43 -16.43
C GLY A 29 15.19 24.50 -15.41
N ARG A 30 16.49 24.74 -15.17
CA ARG A 30 17.36 23.87 -14.34
C ARG A 30 16.88 23.73 -12.89
N THR A 31 16.37 24.80 -12.27
CA THR A 31 15.92 24.78 -10.87
C THR A 31 14.67 23.92 -10.69
N ALA A 32 13.72 24.02 -11.62
CA ALA A 32 12.50 23.21 -11.59
C ALA A 32 12.80 21.72 -11.84
N LEU A 33 13.82 21.43 -12.66
CA LEU A 33 14.30 20.07 -12.90
C LEU A 33 14.95 19.47 -11.64
N ILE A 34 15.78 20.23 -10.93
CA ILE A 34 16.38 19.81 -9.65
C ILE A 34 15.29 19.54 -8.61
N LEU A 35 14.29 20.43 -8.47
CA LEU A 35 13.16 20.21 -7.57
C LEU A 35 12.35 18.98 -7.94
N GLY A 36 12.12 18.76 -9.24
CA GLY A 36 11.44 17.58 -9.77
C GLY A 36 12.17 16.26 -9.48
N TYR A 37 13.48 16.29 -9.23
CA TYR A 37 14.26 15.12 -8.83
C TYR A 37 14.36 14.97 -7.31
N ILE A 38 14.62 16.07 -6.60
CA ILE A 38 14.78 16.07 -5.14
C ILE A 38 13.49 15.63 -4.47
N LEU A 39 12.32 16.13 -4.90
CA LEU A 39 11.06 15.85 -4.22
C LEU A 39 10.66 14.35 -4.25
N PRO A 40 10.71 13.65 -5.40
CA PRO A 40 10.51 12.19 -5.43
C PRO A 40 11.55 11.43 -4.59
N LEU A 41 12.83 11.83 -4.67
CA LEU A 41 13.92 11.16 -3.96
C LEU A 41 13.76 11.30 -2.45
N THR A 42 13.49 12.51 -1.95
CA THR A 42 13.28 12.76 -0.52
C THR A 42 12.06 12.01 -0.01
N THR A 43 10.97 11.98 -0.78
CA THR A 43 9.78 11.20 -0.41
C THR A 43 10.10 9.71 -0.31
N LEU A 44 10.86 9.17 -1.26
CA LEU A 44 11.27 7.77 -1.23
C LEU A 44 12.17 7.46 -0.03
N VAL A 45 13.15 8.33 0.26
CA VAL A 45 14.01 8.22 1.44
C VAL A 45 13.20 8.29 2.74
N VAL A 46 12.22 9.19 2.84
CA VAL A 46 11.36 9.29 4.02
C VAL A 46 10.54 8.01 4.20
N LEU A 47 9.96 7.47 3.12
CA LEU A 47 9.20 6.21 3.16
C LEU A 47 10.06 5.00 3.56
N THR A 48 11.32 4.93 3.10
CA THR A 48 12.24 3.83 3.46
C THR A 48 12.77 3.97 4.88
N LEU A 49 13.13 5.17 5.32
CA LEU A 49 13.57 5.43 6.69
C LEU A 49 12.47 5.13 7.71
N GLY A 50 11.20 5.44 7.39
CA GLY A 50 10.06 5.04 8.20
C GLY A 50 9.95 3.52 8.38
N ARG A 51 10.31 2.74 7.36
CA ARG A 51 10.31 1.27 7.41
C ARG A 51 11.47 0.67 8.20
N CYS A 52 12.62 1.36 8.26
CA CYS A 52 13.78 0.89 9.04
C CYS A 52 13.63 1.07 10.56
N GLY A 53 12.45 1.52 11.04
CA GLY A 53 12.17 1.67 12.47
C GLY A 53 12.82 2.90 13.11
N TRP A 54 13.46 3.76 12.32
CA TRP A 54 14.14 4.97 12.82
C TRP A 54 13.16 6.08 13.21
N PHE A 55 11.95 6.10 12.62
CA PHE A 55 11.03 7.23 12.74
C PHE A 55 9.59 6.88 13.15
N GLY A 56 9.24 5.61 13.38
CA GLY A 56 7.84 5.29 13.67
C GLY A 56 7.60 3.94 14.33
N SER A 57 6.87 3.97 15.45
CA SER A 57 6.06 2.84 15.89
C SER A 57 4.88 2.67 14.92
N PRO A 58 4.47 1.44 14.60
CA PRO A 58 3.24 1.16 13.86
C PRO A 58 2.00 1.81 14.48
N ASN A 59 2.03 2.27 15.73
CA ASN A 59 0.85 2.85 16.40
C ASN A 59 0.89 4.39 16.46
N GLY A 60 1.92 5.05 15.90
CA GLY A 60 2.03 6.51 15.91
C GLY A 60 1.16 7.20 14.85
N TRP A 61 0.92 8.51 14.99
CA TRP A 61 0.09 9.28 14.04
C TRP A 61 0.58 9.22 12.59
N LEU A 62 1.89 9.04 12.38
CA LEU A 62 2.51 8.85 11.05
C LEU A 62 2.55 7.39 10.59
N GLY A 63 2.19 6.43 11.45
CA GLY A 63 2.24 4.99 11.18
C GLY A 63 1.40 4.61 9.95
N GLY A 64 0.27 5.28 9.73
CA GLY A 64 -0.57 5.06 8.56
C GLY A 64 0.13 5.32 7.23
N ILE A 65 0.97 6.35 7.16
CA ILE A 65 1.68 6.74 5.93
C ILE A 65 2.79 5.73 5.61
N PHE A 66 3.47 5.18 6.62
CA PHE A 66 4.60 4.28 6.42
C PHE A 66 4.20 2.79 6.33
N PHE A 67 3.25 2.38 7.17
CA PHE A 67 2.90 0.98 7.40
C PHE A 67 1.51 0.60 6.89
N GLY A 68 0.77 1.51 6.26
CA GLY A 68 -0.56 1.24 5.68
C GLY A 68 -0.63 1.44 4.17
N GLN A 69 -1.85 1.30 3.61
CA GLN A 69 -2.12 1.52 2.19
C GLN A 69 -1.78 2.92 1.61
N PRO A 70 -1.85 4.07 2.32
CA PRO A 70 -1.64 5.37 1.68
C PRO A 70 -0.22 5.56 1.12
N ARG A 71 0.76 4.74 1.52
CA ARG A 71 2.09 4.72 0.88
C ARG A 71 2.02 4.43 -0.62
N PHE A 72 1.07 3.62 -1.07
CA PHE A 72 0.89 3.31 -2.49
C PHE A 72 0.35 4.52 -3.26
N LEU A 73 -0.44 5.37 -2.60
CA LEU A 73 -0.86 6.66 -3.13
C LEU A 73 0.35 7.60 -3.28
N ALA A 74 1.25 7.65 -2.30
CA ALA A 74 2.50 8.41 -2.41
C ALA A 74 3.38 7.90 -3.56
N LEU A 75 3.53 6.58 -3.71
CA LEU A 75 4.27 5.97 -4.81
C LEU A 75 3.67 6.31 -6.18
N SER A 76 2.34 6.40 -6.27
CA SER A 76 1.66 6.81 -7.51
C SER A 76 2.00 8.23 -7.94
N LEU A 77 2.44 9.11 -7.03
CA LEU A 77 2.93 10.45 -7.35
C LEU A 77 4.44 10.44 -7.68
N VAL A 78 5.22 9.77 -6.82
CA VAL A 78 6.69 9.78 -6.84
C VAL A 78 7.23 9.11 -8.09
N ILE A 79 6.69 7.95 -8.47
CA ILE A 79 7.18 7.16 -9.61
C ILE A 79 7.01 7.95 -10.92
N PRO A 80 5.81 8.50 -11.26
CA PRO A 80 5.65 9.29 -12.48
C PRO A 80 6.40 10.61 -12.46
N ALA A 81 6.44 11.32 -11.32
CA ALA A 81 7.17 12.58 -11.23
C ALA A 81 8.68 12.37 -11.44
N GLY A 82 9.27 11.39 -10.75
CA GLY A 82 10.70 11.07 -10.87
C GLY A 82 11.07 10.54 -12.25
N LEU A 83 10.25 9.69 -12.86
CA LEU A 83 10.60 9.08 -14.15
C LEU A 83 10.33 10.03 -15.33
N MET A 84 9.29 10.88 -15.25
CA MET A 84 9.01 11.89 -16.28
C MET A 84 10.00 13.05 -16.29
N THR A 85 10.63 13.36 -15.16
CA THR A 85 11.70 14.38 -15.11
C THR A 85 12.99 13.91 -15.76
N LEU A 86 13.21 12.59 -15.86
CA LEU A 86 14.37 12.00 -16.56
C LEU A 86 14.20 11.97 -18.08
N LEU A 87 12.96 11.98 -18.58
CA LEU A 87 12.62 11.85 -20.01
C LEU A 87 13.37 12.81 -20.97
N PRO A 88 13.63 14.09 -20.62
CA PRO A 88 14.38 15.00 -21.47
C PRO A 88 15.84 14.61 -21.71
N PHE A 89 16.44 13.84 -20.79
CA PHE A 89 17.84 13.43 -20.88
C PHE A 89 18.07 12.22 -21.79
N LEU A 90 17.00 11.54 -22.22
CA LEU A 90 17.11 10.38 -23.12
C LEU A 90 17.16 10.85 -24.58
N PRO A 91 18.28 10.66 -25.30
CA PRO A 91 18.42 11.11 -26.68
C PRO A 91 17.63 10.26 -27.67
N HIS A 92 17.48 8.95 -27.42
CA HIS A 92 16.85 8.03 -28.38
C HIS A 92 15.35 7.86 -28.14
N ARG A 93 14.59 7.77 -29.24
CA ARG A 93 13.12 7.54 -29.18
C ARG A 93 12.78 6.21 -28.50
N ILE A 94 13.57 5.17 -28.74
CA ILE A 94 13.35 3.83 -28.16
C ILE A 94 13.47 3.88 -26.64
N GLU A 95 14.49 4.57 -26.12
CA GLU A 95 14.67 4.71 -24.68
C GLU A 95 13.50 5.44 -24.03
N ARG A 96 12.99 6.51 -24.67
CA ARG A 96 11.79 7.22 -24.19
C ARG A 96 10.56 6.33 -24.15
N ILE A 97 10.34 5.50 -25.18
CA ILE A 97 9.24 4.53 -25.20
C ILE A 97 9.43 3.51 -24.08
N ALA A 98 10.65 2.96 -23.92
CA ALA A 98 10.96 2.01 -22.86
C ALA A 98 10.72 2.61 -21.47
N THR A 99 11.12 3.85 -21.22
CA THR A 99 10.86 4.57 -19.96
C THR A 99 9.36 4.69 -19.68
N VAL A 100 8.54 5.02 -20.69
CA VAL A 100 7.08 5.10 -20.53
C VAL A 100 6.46 3.72 -20.27
N VAL A 101 6.93 2.67 -20.94
CA VAL A 101 6.46 1.29 -20.70
C VAL A 101 6.80 0.85 -19.27
N VAL A 102 8.03 1.10 -18.82
CA VAL A 102 8.46 0.83 -17.43
C VAL A 102 7.62 1.64 -16.46
N LEU A 103 7.38 2.93 -16.74
CA LEU A 103 6.53 3.78 -15.91
C LEU A 103 5.13 3.17 -15.70
N LEU A 104 4.48 2.79 -16.80
CA LEU A 104 3.14 2.19 -16.75
C LEU A 104 3.14 0.88 -15.96
N GLY A 105 4.15 0.03 -16.17
CA GLY A 105 4.34 -1.20 -15.39
C GLY A 105 4.51 -0.94 -13.89
N LEU A 106 5.33 0.04 -13.51
CA LEU A 106 5.55 0.39 -12.10
C LEU A 106 4.28 0.97 -11.44
N ILE A 107 3.53 1.84 -12.12
CA ILE A 107 2.25 2.34 -11.62
C ILE A 107 1.27 1.17 -11.42
N ALA A 108 1.18 0.27 -12.40
CA ALA A 108 0.30 -0.89 -12.32
C ALA A 108 0.65 -1.79 -11.13
N CYS A 109 1.93 -2.15 -10.98
CA CYS A 109 2.38 -3.08 -9.93
C CYS A 109 2.42 -2.48 -8.52
N PHE A 110 2.85 -1.22 -8.38
CA PHE A 110 3.11 -0.62 -7.06
C PHE A 110 2.01 0.33 -6.59
N SER A 111 1.08 0.73 -7.46
CA SER A 111 0.00 1.67 -7.08
C SER A 111 -1.38 1.07 -7.29
N ILE A 112 -1.67 0.55 -8.49
CA ILE A 112 -3.01 0.04 -8.83
C ILE A 112 -3.24 -1.32 -8.18
N TYR A 113 -2.33 -2.28 -8.40
CA TYR A 113 -2.49 -3.64 -7.92
C TYR A 113 -2.68 -3.75 -6.40
N PRO A 114 -1.89 -3.07 -5.53
CA PRO A 114 -2.07 -3.14 -4.08
C PRO A 114 -3.43 -2.68 -3.56
N VAL A 115 -4.09 -1.78 -4.31
CA VAL A 115 -5.42 -1.25 -3.97
C VAL A 115 -6.52 -2.12 -4.56
N LEU A 116 -6.33 -2.61 -5.79
CA LEU A 116 -7.31 -3.42 -6.50
C LEU A 116 -7.35 -4.87 -6.01
N ALA A 117 -6.20 -5.47 -5.72
CA ALA A 117 -6.10 -6.88 -5.37
C ALA A 117 -6.96 -7.27 -4.16
N PRO A 118 -6.96 -6.54 -3.02
CA PRO A 118 -7.83 -6.86 -1.88
C PRO A 118 -9.32 -6.84 -2.24
N ALA A 119 -9.72 -5.96 -3.17
CA ALA A 119 -11.11 -5.86 -3.61
C ALA A 119 -11.52 -7.05 -4.48
N LEU A 120 -10.64 -7.50 -5.37
CA LEU A 120 -10.90 -8.64 -6.25
C LEU A 120 -11.05 -9.97 -5.49
N ILE A 121 -10.27 -10.15 -4.42
CA ILE A 121 -10.29 -11.38 -3.61
C ILE A 121 -11.21 -11.30 -2.39
N ARG A 122 -11.97 -10.19 -2.24
CA ARG A 122 -12.78 -9.96 -1.05
C ARG A 122 -13.81 -11.05 -0.81
N SER A 123 -14.47 -11.53 -1.87
CA SER A 123 -15.44 -12.63 -1.76
C SER A 123 -14.76 -13.91 -1.27
N ASP A 124 -13.59 -14.25 -1.83
CA ASP A 124 -12.80 -15.42 -1.44
C ASP A 124 -12.33 -15.35 0.02
N LEU A 125 -11.88 -14.17 0.47
CA LEU A 125 -11.49 -13.93 1.86
C LEU A 125 -12.68 -14.07 2.82
N LEU A 126 -13.85 -13.51 2.49
CA LEU A 126 -15.03 -13.57 3.38
C LEU A 126 -15.55 -15.00 3.61
N HIS A 127 -15.33 -15.92 2.67
CA HIS A 127 -15.73 -17.32 2.79
C HIS A 127 -14.61 -18.21 3.34
N THR A 128 -13.46 -17.64 3.68
CA THR A 128 -12.34 -18.40 4.24
C THR A 128 -12.69 -18.85 5.67
N PRO A 129 -12.77 -20.16 5.94
CA PRO A 129 -13.07 -20.68 7.28
C PRO A 129 -11.85 -20.51 8.18
N ASN A 130 -12.08 -20.41 9.49
CA ASN A 130 -11.01 -20.54 10.46
C ASN A 130 -10.50 -21.98 10.48
N GLN A 131 -9.18 -22.16 10.39
CA GLN A 131 -8.54 -23.45 10.63
C GLN A 131 -7.85 -23.40 11.99
N THR A 132 -8.49 -23.93 13.02
CA THR A 132 -7.93 -23.92 14.38
C THR A 132 -7.41 -25.31 14.74
N ASP A 133 -6.15 -25.38 15.18
CA ASP A 133 -5.53 -26.61 15.69
C ASP A 133 -6.06 -26.93 17.11
N PRO A 134 -6.02 -28.19 17.58
CA PRO A 134 -6.30 -28.59 18.97
C PRO A 134 -5.71 -27.69 20.08
N LEU A 135 -4.61 -26.97 19.84
CA LEU A 135 -4.03 -26.02 20.79
C LEU A 135 -4.70 -24.63 20.79
N GLY A 136 -5.76 -24.42 20.03
CA GLY A 136 -6.44 -23.12 19.90
C GLY A 136 -5.78 -22.14 18.94
N VAL A 137 -4.67 -22.55 18.29
CA VAL A 137 -3.95 -21.73 17.32
C VAL A 137 -4.67 -21.71 15.97
N CYS A 138 -4.99 -20.52 15.46
CA CYS A 138 -5.52 -20.36 14.11
C CYS A 138 -4.37 -20.47 13.09
N LEU A 139 -4.40 -21.53 12.30
CA LEU A 139 -3.55 -21.75 11.15
C LEU A 139 -4.02 -20.85 9.98
N GLN A 140 -3.07 -20.21 9.30
CA GLN A 140 -3.38 -19.38 8.14
C GLN A 140 -3.89 -20.23 6.98
N THR A 141 -4.99 -19.83 6.35
CA THR A 141 -5.52 -20.53 5.18
C THR A 141 -4.85 -20.08 3.87
N ARG A 142 -4.28 -18.87 3.86
CA ARG A 142 -3.58 -18.30 2.69
C ARG A 142 -2.15 -17.90 3.05
N PRO A 143 -1.21 -17.90 2.09
CA PRO A 143 0.18 -17.54 2.37
C PRO A 143 0.38 -16.06 2.76
N TRP A 144 -0.62 -15.20 2.52
CA TRP A 144 -0.58 -13.76 2.82
C TRP A 144 -1.45 -13.33 4.02
N THR A 145 -2.04 -14.28 4.76
CA THR A 145 -2.95 -14.02 5.89
C THR A 145 -2.37 -14.40 7.26
N CYS A 146 -1.04 -14.51 7.37
CA CYS A 146 -0.35 -14.80 8.64
C CYS A 146 -0.71 -13.81 9.76
N GLY A 147 -0.79 -12.51 9.46
CA GLY A 147 -1.20 -11.47 10.43
C GLY A 147 -2.63 -11.67 10.95
N PRO A 148 -3.65 -11.76 10.06
CA PRO A 148 -5.03 -12.07 10.44
C PRO A 148 -5.17 -13.37 11.24
N ALA A 149 -4.49 -14.46 10.86
CA ALA A 149 -4.55 -15.73 11.58
C ALA A 149 -3.93 -15.62 12.99
N ALA A 150 -2.77 -14.93 13.11
CA ALA A 150 -2.17 -14.64 14.41
C ALA A 150 -3.10 -13.78 15.29
N ALA A 151 -3.77 -12.79 14.70
CA ALA A 151 -4.75 -11.97 15.40
C ALA A 151 -5.96 -12.78 15.88
N VAL A 152 -6.49 -13.71 15.07
CA VAL A 152 -7.57 -14.62 15.51
C VAL A 152 -7.13 -15.45 16.71
N THR A 153 -5.90 -15.99 16.68
CA THR A 153 -5.34 -16.75 17.80
C THR A 153 -5.34 -15.91 19.09
N ALA A 154 -4.80 -14.69 19.03
CA ALA A 154 -4.74 -13.79 20.18
C ALA A 154 -6.13 -13.34 20.67
N LEU A 155 -7.05 -13.04 19.76
CA LEU A 155 -8.41 -12.63 20.11
C LEU A 155 -9.19 -13.76 20.77
N ASN A 156 -9.05 -15.00 20.29
CA ASN A 156 -9.71 -16.16 20.88
C ASN A 156 -9.22 -16.41 22.32
N GLU A 157 -7.92 -16.25 22.59
CA GLU A 157 -7.35 -16.30 23.94
C GLU A 157 -7.92 -15.22 24.87
N LEU A 158 -8.28 -14.06 24.32
CA LEU A 158 -8.96 -12.97 25.05
C LEU A 158 -10.48 -13.19 25.17
N GLY A 159 -11.02 -14.32 24.69
CA GLY A 159 -12.46 -14.62 24.69
C GLY A 159 -13.26 -13.85 23.63
N LEU A 160 -12.59 -13.19 22.68
CA LEU A 160 -13.23 -12.46 21.58
C LEU A 160 -13.35 -13.36 20.35
N GLN A 161 -14.58 -13.57 19.88
CA GLN A 161 -14.80 -14.38 18.68
C GLN A 161 -14.31 -13.65 17.42
N ALA A 162 -13.33 -14.25 16.75
CA ALA A 162 -12.70 -13.67 15.57
C ALA A 162 -12.68 -14.61 14.36
N HIS A 163 -12.67 -14.05 13.16
CA HIS A 163 -12.58 -14.81 11.91
C HIS A 163 -11.46 -14.29 11.00
N GLU A 164 -10.62 -15.21 10.51
CA GLU A 164 -9.43 -14.93 9.68
C GLU A 164 -9.85 -14.13 8.45
N GLY A 165 -10.83 -14.65 7.70
CA GLY A 165 -11.35 -14.04 6.48
C GLY A 165 -11.89 -12.63 6.68
N ARG A 166 -12.56 -12.37 7.81
CA ARG A 166 -13.10 -11.05 8.16
C ARG A 166 -11.99 -10.07 8.50
N ILE A 167 -11.03 -10.46 9.34
CA ILE A 167 -9.89 -9.61 9.70
C ILE A 167 -9.03 -9.33 8.47
N ALA A 168 -8.75 -10.35 7.64
CA ALA A 168 -8.02 -10.19 6.39
C ALA A 168 -8.71 -9.23 5.42
N THR A 169 -10.04 -9.31 5.32
CA THR A 169 -10.82 -8.38 4.49
C THR A 169 -10.74 -6.94 5.01
N LEU A 170 -10.87 -6.74 6.32
CA LEU A 170 -10.82 -5.40 6.93
C LEU A 170 -9.41 -4.79 6.88
N ALA A 171 -8.38 -5.61 6.99
CA ALA A 171 -6.98 -5.22 6.89
C ALA A 171 -6.47 -5.14 5.44
N SER A 172 -7.36 -5.31 4.45
CA SER A 172 -7.04 -5.31 3.02
C SER A 172 -5.89 -6.24 2.65
N SER A 173 -5.83 -7.44 3.24
CA SER A 173 -4.82 -8.45 2.93
C SER A 173 -4.90 -8.86 1.47
N ALA A 174 -3.76 -8.96 0.79
CA ALA A 174 -3.71 -9.41 -0.59
C ALA A 174 -2.39 -10.11 -0.96
N PRO A 175 -2.37 -10.89 -2.06
CA PRO A 175 -1.15 -11.44 -2.60
C PRO A 175 -0.11 -10.34 -2.85
N ILE A 176 1.17 -10.70 -2.80
CA ILE A 176 2.33 -9.81 -2.96
C ILE A 176 2.55 -8.85 -1.78
N ILE A 177 1.52 -8.13 -1.34
CA ILE A 177 1.65 -7.11 -0.28
C ILE A 177 1.47 -7.67 1.14
N GLY A 178 0.83 -8.84 1.28
CA GLY A 178 0.55 -9.43 2.58
C GLY A 178 -0.56 -8.68 3.32
N THR A 179 -0.46 -8.67 4.64
CA THR A 179 -1.27 -7.82 5.50
C THR A 179 -0.39 -6.72 6.07
N LEU A 180 -0.81 -5.48 5.91
CA LEU A 180 -0.04 -4.33 6.36
C LEU A 180 -0.26 -4.08 7.86
N PRO A 181 0.80 -3.83 8.66
CA PRO A 181 0.68 -3.70 10.11
C PRO A 181 -0.31 -2.62 10.54
N TRP A 182 -0.27 -1.43 9.92
CA TRP A 182 -1.20 -0.36 10.26
C TRP A 182 -2.64 -0.73 9.95
N ASP A 183 -2.86 -1.33 8.79
CA ASP A 183 -4.21 -1.70 8.34
C ASP A 183 -4.78 -2.83 9.21
N LEU A 184 -3.92 -3.75 9.69
CA LEU A 184 -4.31 -4.75 10.68
C LEU A 184 -4.67 -4.12 12.02
N CYS A 185 -3.82 -3.27 12.59
CA CYS A 185 -4.12 -2.57 13.85
C CYS A 185 -5.42 -1.79 13.76
N ASN A 186 -5.58 -0.97 12.72
CA ASN A 186 -6.79 -0.18 12.49
C ASN A 186 -8.03 -1.06 12.27
N ALA A 187 -7.89 -2.23 11.62
CA ALA A 187 -8.98 -3.19 11.48
C ALA A 187 -9.39 -3.78 12.84
N LEU A 188 -8.41 -4.12 13.68
CA LEU A 188 -8.63 -4.66 15.02
C LEU A 188 -9.28 -3.63 15.95
N ASP A 189 -8.73 -2.42 16.01
CA ASP A 189 -9.27 -1.31 16.82
C ASP A 189 -10.72 -1.00 16.45
N ARG A 190 -11.02 -0.92 15.15
CA ARG A 190 -12.39 -0.62 14.68
C ARG A 190 -13.37 -1.74 14.98
N GLN A 191 -12.95 -3.00 14.89
CA GLN A 191 -13.84 -4.15 14.96
C GLN A 191 -14.01 -4.68 16.40
N TYR A 192 -12.96 -4.59 17.21
CA TYR A 192 -12.88 -5.17 18.56
C TYR A 192 -12.55 -4.16 19.65
N GLY A 193 -12.09 -2.94 19.32
CA GLY A 193 -11.92 -1.87 20.32
C GLY A 193 -13.18 -1.59 21.17
N PRO A 194 -14.40 -1.59 20.59
CA PRO A 194 -15.63 -1.47 21.39
C PRO A 194 -15.87 -2.62 22.39
N GLN A 195 -15.15 -3.74 22.26
CA GLN A 195 -15.25 -4.92 23.12
C GLN A 195 -14.11 -4.95 24.16
N GLY A 196 -13.27 -3.91 24.22
CA GLY A 196 -12.19 -3.79 25.20
C GLY A 196 -10.82 -4.27 24.74
N LEU A 197 -10.58 -4.34 23.42
CA LEU A 197 -9.24 -4.53 22.86
C LEU A 197 -8.35 -3.29 23.06
#